data_AF-A0A956YES1-F1
#
_entry.id   AF-A0A956YES1-F1
#
_cell.length_a   1.000
_cell.length_b   1.000
_cell.length_c   1.000
_cell.angle_alpha   90.00
_cell.angle_beta   90.00
_cell.angle_gamma   90.00
#
_symmetry.space_group_name_H-M   'P 1'
#
loop_
_entity.id
_entity.type
_entity.pdbx_description
1 polymer ?
#
loop_
_entity_poly.entity_id
_entity_poly.type
_entity_poly.pdbx_seq_one_letter_code
_entity_poly.pdbx_strand_id
1 'polypeptide(L)'
;MTVDNFAFEFESVRSEMKSFVLRLTASVQDSEDIVQETYIKAQAKIDSFRGDSSLKTWLFAIAANLARDLLRAKKRWPENVTDICKDAALSNTQFFQEALQIRQTSPQGQFEIREHVAFCFTCVAKSLPLEQQITLLLKEVYGFKAKEIAEIMEQSEAMVKYYLRVGRSKMIDIFEARCSLINKQGMCHQCTELNGIFNPKQDVQVELVKIQMVRDAATEDKARLFDLRLKILQELDPFESGAAELQLHHLEYNRQVMARYLDEALSETP
;
A
#
# COMPACT_ATOMS: atom_id res chain seq x y z
N MET A 1 14.23 11.75 27.48
CA MET A 1 14.55 12.18 26.09
C MET A 1 14.34 13.68 26.04
N THR A 2 15.26 14.48 25.49
CA THR A 2 15.03 15.94 25.34
C THR A 2 14.07 16.20 24.18
N VAL A 3 13.38 17.35 24.19
CA VAL A 3 12.45 17.74 23.11
C VAL A 3 13.16 17.81 21.75
N ASP A 4 14.36 18.40 21.72
CA ASP A 4 15.17 18.51 20.49
C ASP A 4 15.62 17.14 19.96
N ASN A 5 15.96 16.21 20.87
CA ASN A 5 16.32 14.84 20.47
C ASN A 5 15.09 14.07 19.95
N PHE A 6 13.92 14.29 20.53
CA PHE A 6 12.68 13.68 20.05
C PHE A 6 12.33 14.16 18.64
N ALA A 7 12.39 15.47 18.38
CA ALA A 7 12.07 16.01 17.06
C ALA A 7 12.98 15.45 15.97
N PHE A 8 14.29 15.35 16.25
CA PHE A 8 15.26 14.75 15.34
C PHE A 8 14.95 13.27 15.05
N GLU A 9 14.72 12.47 16.09
CA GLU A 9 14.41 11.05 15.95
C GLU A 9 13.08 10.82 15.24
N PHE A 10 12.07 11.66 15.49
CA PHE A 10 10.79 11.59 14.78
C PHE A 10 10.96 11.87 13.28
N GLU A 11 11.71 12.92 12.92
CA GLU A 11 11.93 13.27 11.52
C GLU A 11 12.65 12.13 10.77
N SER A 12 13.58 11.44 11.45
CA SER A 12 14.30 10.29 10.87
C SER A 12 13.40 9.12 10.44
N VAL A 13 12.20 8.99 11.04
CA VAL A 13 11.24 7.92 10.71
C VAL A 13 9.99 8.44 10.00
N ARG A 14 9.89 9.76 9.78
CA ARG A 14 8.67 10.42 9.30
C ARG A 14 8.28 9.98 7.89
N SER A 15 9.21 9.93 6.94
CA SER A 15 8.93 9.47 5.56
C SER A 15 8.45 8.02 5.55
N GLU A 16 9.14 7.13 6.28
CA GLU A 16 8.76 5.73 6.37
C GLU A 16 7.35 5.55 6.96
N MET A 17 7.03 6.29 8.02
CA MET A 17 5.69 6.30 8.63
C MET A 17 4.64 6.86 7.68
N LYS A 18 4.93 7.96 6.97
CA LYS A 18 4.02 8.54 5.98
C LYS A 18 3.71 7.53 4.87
N SER A 19 4.74 6.87 4.34
CA SER A 19 4.60 5.79 3.37
C SER A 19 3.74 4.64 3.91
N PHE A 20 3.96 4.21 5.17
CA PHE A 20 3.18 3.15 5.81
C PHE A 20 1.71 3.50 5.89
N VAL A 21 1.40 4.70 6.39
CA VAL A 21 0.03 5.16 6.54
C VAL A 21 -0.63 5.33 5.17
N LEU A 22 0.04 5.90 4.17
CA LEU A 22 -0.51 5.99 2.81
C LEU A 22 -0.85 4.61 2.25
N ARG A 23 0.04 3.62 2.37
CA ARG A 23 -0.23 2.26 1.87
C ARG A 23 -1.41 1.62 2.61
N LEU A 24 -1.60 1.97 3.88
CA LEU A 24 -2.70 1.47 4.72
C LEU A 24 -4.04 2.18 4.45
N THR A 25 -4.06 3.51 4.26
CA THR A 25 -5.29 4.32 4.10
C THR A 25 -5.67 4.58 2.64
N ALA A 26 -4.70 4.53 1.72
CA ALA A 26 -4.83 4.99 0.33
C ALA A 26 -5.27 6.47 0.22
N SER A 27 -4.91 7.30 1.20
CA SER A 27 -5.22 8.72 1.21
C SER A 27 -4.01 9.53 1.67
N VAL A 28 -3.62 10.52 0.85
CA VAL A 28 -2.56 11.47 1.17
C VAL A 28 -2.96 12.30 2.39
N GLN A 29 -4.18 12.82 2.42
CA GLN A 29 -4.69 13.62 3.52
C GLN A 29 -4.68 12.83 4.84
N ASP A 30 -5.26 11.63 4.85
CA ASP A 30 -5.25 10.80 6.06
C ASP A 30 -3.82 10.47 6.50
N SER A 31 -2.90 10.28 5.54
CA SER A 31 -1.50 10.02 5.84
C SER A 31 -0.81 11.20 6.51
N GLU A 32 -1.07 12.42 6.07
CA GLU A 32 -0.49 13.64 6.64
C GLU A 32 -1.07 13.91 8.03
N ASP A 33 -2.39 13.80 8.17
CA ASP A 33 -3.10 14.01 9.42
C ASP A 33 -2.67 13.00 10.49
N ILE A 34 -2.56 11.72 10.15
CA ILE A 34 -2.13 10.68 11.10
C ILE A 34 -0.67 10.89 11.51
N VAL A 35 0.23 11.25 10.59
CA VAL A 35 1.65 11.50 10.94
C VAL A 35 1.74 12.70 11.87
N GLN A 36 1.01 13.77 11.59
CA GLN A 36 0.97 14.96 12.44
C GLN A 36 0.38 14.65 13.83
N GLU A 37 -0.76 13.95 13.88
CA GLU A 37 -1.39 13.56 15.14
C GLU A 37 -0.51 12.59 15.93
N THR A 38 0.27 11.73 15.25
CA THR A 38 1.27 10.87 15.87
C THR A 38 2.35 11.71 16.55
N TYR A 39 2.89 12.74 15.88
CA TYR A 39 3.85 13.66 16.48
C TYR A 39 3.29 14.33 17.75
N ILE A 40 2.08 14.89 17.66
CA ILE A 40 1.43 15.61 18.77
C ILE A 40 1.22 14.66 19.97
N LYS A 41 0.68 13.46 19.74
CA LYS A 41 0.44 12.47 20.81
C LYS A 41 1.73 11.95 21.42
N ALA A 42 2.75 11.69 20.60
CA ALA A 42 4.04 11.22 21.05
C ALA A 42 4.75 12.29 21.87
N GLN A 43 4.78 13.54 21.40
CA GLN A 43 5.36 14.68 22.11
C GLN A 43 4.69 14.89 23.48
N ALA A 44 3.35 14.83 23.53
CA ALA A 44 2.60 14.98 24.78
C ALA A 44 2.85 13.84 25.79
N LYS A 45 3.35 12.69 25.33
CA LYS A 45 3.59 11.50 26.16
C LYS A 45 5.07 11.12 26.27
N ILE A 46 5.98 11.94 25.75
CA ILE A 46 7.39 11.55 25.63
C ILE A 46 8.05 11.31 27.00
N ASP A 47 7.63 12.06 28.02
CA ASP A 47 8.11 11.89 29.40
C ASP A 47 7.70 10.54 30.00
N SER A 48 6.68 9.89 29.46
CA SER A 48 6.21 8.55 29.88
C SER A 48 6.86 7.41 29.08
N PHE A 49 7.66 7.71 28.06
CA PHE A 49 8.33 6.69 27.26
C PHE A 49 9.46 6.04 28.06
N ARG A 50 9.25 4.78 28.47
CA ARG A 50 10.17 4.04 29.35
C ARG A 50 11.36 3.39 28.63
N GLY A 51 11.36 3.36 27.30
CA GLY A 51 12.41 2.67 26.53
C GLY A 51 12.29 1.15 26.51
N ASP A 52 11.12 0.59 26.86
CA ASP A 52 10.83 -0.85 26.79
C ASP A 52 10.85 -1.37 25.33
N SER A 53 10.64 -0.48 24.36
CA SER A 53 10.77 -0.69 22.92
C SER A 53 11.68 0.38 22.30
N SER A 54 12.02 0.26 21.01
CA SER A 54 12.62 1.39 20.28
C SER A 54 11.60 2.53 20.12
N LEU A 55 12.09 3.77 19.97
CA LEU A 55 11.21 4.92 19.71
C LEU A 55 10.42 4.73 18.40
N LYS A 56 11.07 4.19 17.36
CA LYS A 56 10.43 3.83 16.09
C LYS A 56 9.22 2.90 16.31
N THR A 57 9.39 1.83 17.09
CA THR A 57 8.29 0.88 17.40
C THR A 57 7.15 1.59 18.13
N TRP A 58 7.47 2.43 19.11
CA TRP A 58 6.46 3.17 19.86
C TRP A 58 5.69 4.20 18.99
N LEU A 59 6.39 4.92 18.12
CA LEU A 59 5.79 5.86 17.18
C LEU A 59 4.88 5.15 16.16
N PHE A 60 5.32 4.01 15.63
CA PHE A 60 4.48 3.20 14.73
C PHE A 60 3.28 2.57 15.44
N ALA A 61 3.37 2.25 16.74
CA ALA A 61 2.22 1.81 17.54
C ALA A 61 1.14 2.90 17.59
N ILE A 62 1.53 4.16 17.84
CA ILE A 62 0.62 5.30 17.84
C ILE A 62 -0.01 5.48 16.46
N ALA A 63 0.79 5.51 15.39
CA ALA A 63 0.33 5.70 14.02
C ALA A 63 -0.60 4.56 13.55
N ALA A 64 -0.26 3.30 13.83
CA ALA A 64 -1.07 2.14 13.49
C ALA A 64 -2.42 2.14 14.22
N ASN A 65 -2.44 2.56 15.50
CA ASN A 65 -3.68 2.70 16.25
C ASN A 65 -4.58 3.79 15.65
N LEU A 66 -4.04 4.97 15.33
CA LEU A 66 -4.78 6.05 14.68
C LEU A 66 -5.35 5.63 13.32
N ALA A 67 -4.52 4.99 12.49
CA ALA A 67 -4.95 4.50 11.19
C ALA A 67 -6.03 3.41 11.31
N ARG A 68 -5.92 2.52 12.31
CA ARG A 68 -6.90 1.46 12.56
C ARG A 68 -8.24 2.03 13.00
N ASP A 69 -8.24 3.01 13.90
CA ASP A 69 -9.46 3.66 14.38
C ASP A 69 -10.14 4.43 13.24
N LEU A 70 -9.36 5.17 12.43
CA LEU A 70 -9.85 5.84 11.24
C LEU A 70 -10.50 4.86 10.25
N LEU A 71 -9.82 3.76 9.92
CA LEU A 71 -10.32 2.78 8.94
C LEU A 71 -11.52 1.98 9.46
N ARG A 72 -11.63 1.77 10.78
CA ARG A 72 -12.85 1.21 11.40
C ARG A 72 -14.02 2.18 11.25
N ALA A 73 -13.80 3.48 11.46
CA ALA A 73 -14.83 4.51 11.27
C ALA A 73 -15.26 4.68 9.80
N LYS A 74 -14.31 4.64 8.86
CA LYS A 74 -14.57 4.75 7.40
C LYS A 74 -15.18 3.50 6.76
N LYS A 75 -15.43 2.44 7.57
CA LYS A 75 -15.87 1.11 7.14
C LYS A 75 -14.85 0.40 6.25
N ARG A 76 -14.88 -0.93 6.31
CA ARG A 76 -13.91 -1.77 5.61
C ARG A 76 -14.25 -1.86 4.13
N TRP A 77 -13.25 -1.70 3.27
CA TRP A 77 -13.40 -2.00 1.84
C TRP A 77 -13.64 -3.52 1.67
N PRO A 78 -14.58 -3.92 0.81
CA PRO A 78 -14.91 -5.33 0.62
C PRO A 78 -13.76 -6.07 -0.09
N GLU A 79 -13.78 -7.40 -0.02
CA GLU A 79 -12.71 -8.22 -0.61
C GLU A 79 -12.60 -8.05 -2.13
N ASN A 80 -13.70 -7.77 -2.80
CA ASN A 80 -13.78 -7.51 -4.25
C ASN A 80 -13.50 -6.04 -4.62
N VAL A 81 -12.91 -5.23 -3.73
CA VAL A 81 -12.62 -3.80 -4.00
C VAL A 81 -11.86 -3.56 -5.30
N THR A 82 -10.92 -4.44 -5.65
CA THR A 82 -10.17 -4.31 -6.89
C THR A 82 -11.04 -4.49 -8.13
N ASP A 83 -12.13 -5.28 -8.04
CA ASP A 83 -13.09 -5.43 -9.14
C ASP A 83 -14.00 -4.20 -9.26
N ILE A 84 -14.52 -3.71 -8.13
CA ILE A 84 -15.36 -2.51 -8.06
C ILE A 84 -14.62 -1.30 -8.65
N CYS A 85 -13.39 -1.05 -8.17
CA CYS A 85 -12.59 0.07 -8.65
C CYS A 85 -12.21 -0.07 -10.13
N LYS A 86 -11.97 -1.30 -10.61
CA LYS A 86 -11.69 -1.57 -12.03
C LYS A 86 -12.92 -1.25 -12.88
N ASP A 87 -14.10 -1.74 -12.52
CA ASP A 87 -15.33 -1.50 -13.28
C ASP A 87 -15.68 0.00 -13.31
N ALA A 88 -15.51 0.69 -12.19
CA ALA A 88 -15.69 2.14 -12.11
C ALA A 88 -14.72 2.89 -13.03
N ALA A 89 -13.42 2.55 -12.98
CA ALA A 89 -12.40 3.18 -13.81
C ALA A 89 -12.68 2.99 -15.31
N LEU A 90 -13.01 1.76 -15.73
CA LEU A 90 -13.34 1.43 -17.13
C LEU A 90 -14.52 2.23 -17.68
N SER A 91 -15.46 2.59 -16.81
CA SER A 91 -16.64 3.39 -17.16
C SER A 91 -16.41 4.91 -17.16
N ASN A 92 -15.20 5.37 -16.78
CA ASN A 92 -14.92 6.78 -16.54
C ASN A 92 -13.84 7.34 -17.46
N THR A 93 -14.27 7.94 -18.58
CA THR A 93 -13.37 8.57 -19.55
C THR A 93 -12.56 9.73 -18.96
N GLN A 94 -13.15 10.51 -18.05
CA GLN A 94 -12.49 11.68 -17.43
C GLN A 94 -11.27 11.25 -16.62
N PHE A 95 -11.41 10.20 -15.81
CA PHE A 95 -10.31 9.60 -15.05
C PHE A 95 -9.12 9.22 -15.96
N PHE A 96 -9.39 8.58 -17.11
CA PHE A 96 -8.32 8.23 -18.05
C PHE A 96 -7.67 9.47 -18.69
N GLN A 97 -8.45 10.51 -18.99
CA GLN A 97 -7.92 11.76 -19.55
C GLN A 97 -6.99 12.46 -18.56
N GLU A 98 -7.39 12.57 -17.29
CA GLU A 98 -6.60 13.15 -16.21
C GLU A 98 -5.30 12.38 -15.98
N ALA A 99 -5.40 11.05 -15.87
CA ALA A 99 -4.23 10.19 -15.76
C ALA A 99 -3.27 10.34 -16.96
N LEU A 100 -3.79 10.46 -18.19
CA LEU A 100 -2.98 10.65 -19.39
C LEU A 100 -2.28 11.99 -19.41
N GLN A 101 -2.97 13.04 -18.96
CA GLN A 101 -2.40 14.36 -18.80
C GLN A 101 -1.23 14.33 -17.80
N ILE A 102 -1.44 13.80 -16.59
CA ILE A 102 -0.39 13.66 -15.56
C ILE A 102 0.83 12.95 -16.15
N ARG A 103 0.61 11.81 -16.83
CA ARG A 103 1.68 11.03 -17.44
C ARG A 103 2.46 11.79 -18.51
N GLN A 104 1.82 12.69 -19.25
CA GLN A 104 2.45 13.47 -20.32
C GLN A 104 3.15 14.72 -19.81
N THR A 105 2.65 15.34 -18.74
CA THR A 105 3.09 16.67 -18.30
C THR A 105 3.88 16.66 -17.00
N SER A 106 3.72 15.64 -16.16
CA SER A 106 4.37 15.57 -14.86
C SER A 106 5.73 14.85 -14.93
N PRO A 107 6.77 15.37 -14.27
CA PRO A 107 8.00 14.62 -14.04
C PRO A 107 7.77 13.36 -13.18
N GLN A 108 6.70 13.35 -12.37
CA GLN A 108 6.24 12.22 -11.56
C GLN A 108 5.10 11.44 -12.24
N GLY A 109 5.02 11.50 -13.57
CA GLY A 109 4.09 10.74 -14.40
C GLY A 109 4.67 9.44 -14.99
N GLN A 110 5.93 9.12 -14.70
CA GLN A 110 6.67 7.98 -15.26
C GLN A 110 6.22 6.65 -14.62
N PHE A 111 5.24 6.00 -15.23
CA PHE A 111 4.68 4.75 -14.73
C PHE A 111 5.40 3.52 -15.30
N GLU A 112 6.62 3.26 -14.83
CA GLU A 112 7.33 2.04 -15.20
C GLU A 112 6.78 0.82 -14.44
N ILE A 113 7.33 -0.35 -14.79
CA ILE A 113 6.87 -1.62 -14.24
C ILE A 113 7.00 -1.70 -12.71
N ARG A 114 8.03 -1.08 -12.13
CA ARG A 114 8.25 -1.10 -10.68
C ARG A 114 7.23 -0.25 -9.92
N GLU A 115 6.92 0.95 -10.42
CA GLU A 115 5.88 1.83 -9.88
C GLU A 115 4.52 1.15 -9.99
N HIS A 116 4.26 0.51 -11.12
CA HIS A 116 3.05 -0.27 -11.30
C HIS A 116 2.93 -1.41 -10.27
N VAL A 117 4.00 -2.17 -10.03
CA VAL A 117 4.01 -3.24 -9.03
C VAL A 117 3.75 -2.70 -7.61
N ALA A 118 4.38 -1.59 -7.24
CA ALA A 118 4.19 -0.95 -5.93
C ALA A 118 2.75 -0.45 -5.72
N PHE A 119 2.17 0.18 -6.75
CA PHE A 119 0.78 0.61 -6.75
C PHE A 119 -0.17 -0.59 -6.67
N CYS A 120 0.04 -1.60 -7.52
CA CYS A 120 -0.80 -2.80 -7.57
C CYS A 120 -0.83 -3.53 -6.23
N PHE A 121 0.32 -3.67 -5.56
CA PHE A 121 0.36 -4.21 -4.20
C PHE A 121 -0.48 -3.40 -3.22
N THR A 122 -0.35 -2.07 -3.26
CA THR A 122 -1.11 -1.19 -2.36
C THR A 122 -2.61 -1.33 -2.57
N CYS A 123 -3.07 -1.47 -3.82
CA CYS A 123 -4.48 -1.72 -4.15
C CYS A 123 -4.94 -3.11 -3.73
N VAL A 124 -4.19 -4.16 -4.07
CA VAL A 124 -4.57 -5.55 -3.77
C VAL A 124 -4.59 -5.81 -2.26
N ALA A 125 -3.67 -5.21 -1.51
CA ALA A 125 -3.62 -5.31 -0.05
C ALA A 125 -4.91 -4.79 0.62
N LYS A 126 -5.70 -3.95 -0.06
CA LYS A 126 -7.00 -3.47 0.44
C LYS A 126 -8.09 -4.55 0.46
N SER A 127 -7.85 -5.73 -0.10
CA SER A 127 -8.74 -6.89 0.00
C SER A 127 -8.50 -7.75 1.24
N LEU A 128 -7.41 -7.49 1.99
CA LEU A 128 -7.05 -8.24 3.19
C LEU A 128 -7.77 -7.70 4.42
N PRO A 129 -8.23 -8.53 5.38
CA PRO A 129 -8.59 -8.05 6.72
C PRO A 129 -7.52 -7.11 7.29
N LEU A 130 -7.96 -6.07 8.00
CA LEU A 130 -7.12 -4.93 8.37
C LEU A 130 -5.85 -5.36 9.14
N GLU A 131 -6.01 -6.28 10.08
CA GLU A 131 -4.93 -6.81 10.89
C GLU A 131 -3.89 -7.58 10.06
N GLN A 132 -4.32 -8.28 9.01
CA GLN A 132 -3.44 -8.96 8.06
C GLN A 132 -2.67 -7.94 7.21
N GLN A 133 -3.35 -6.91 6.72
CA GLN A 133 -2.74 -5.84 5.93
C GLN A 133 -1.66 -5.10 6.73
N ILE A 134 -1.97 -4.67 7.96
CA ILE A 134 -1.02 -3.96 8.81
C ILE A 134 0.19 -4.86 9.12
N THR A 135 -0.06 -6.10 9.53
CA THR A 135 1.01 -7.05 9.88
C THR A 135 1.94 -7.31 8.69
N LEU A 136 1.37 -7.50 7.50
CA LEU A 136 2.14 -7.72 6.27
C LEU A 136 3.02 -6.52 5.94
N LEU A 137 2.48 -5.30 5.98
CA LEU A 137 3.24 -4.08 5.70
C LEU A 137 4.37 -3.88 6.72
N LEU A 138 4.07 -3.94 8.02
CA LEU A 138 5.08 -3.75 9.07
C LEU A 138 6.21 -4.77 8.95
N LYS A 139 5.88 -6.04 8.66
CA LYS A 139 6.88 -7.10 8.56
C LYS A 139 7.70 -7.02 7.27
N GLU A 140 7.02 -6.97 6.14
CA GLU A 140 7.62 -7.24 4.84
C GLU A 140 8.05 -5.98 4.10
N VAL A 141 7.52 -4.81 4.46
CA VAL A 141 7.89 -3.53 3.84
C VAL A 141 8.78 -2.69 4.77
N TYR A 142 8.43 -2.64 6.05
CA TYR A 142 9.09 -1.76 7.04
C TYR A 142 10.06 -2.50 7.99
N GLY A 143 10.21 -3.81 7.80
CA GLY A 143 11.28 -4.60 8.42
C GLY A 143 11.14 -4.86 9.93
N PHE A 144 9.97 -4.61 10.53
CA PHE A 144 9.77 -4.86 11.96
C PHE A 144 9.87 -6.36 12.30
N LYS A 145 10.39 -6.66 13.50
CA LYS A 145 10.42 -8.02 14.06
C LYS A 145 9.04 -8.41 14.57
N ALA A 146 8.76 -9.72 14.63
CA ALA A 146 7.46 -10.22 15.09
C ALA A 146 7.09 -9.70 16.50
N LYS A 147 8.07 -9.57 17.39
CA LYS A 147 7.90 -8.98 18.72
C LYS A 147 7.52 -7.49 18.66
N GLU A 148 8.20 -6.70 17.84
CA GLU A 148 7.89 -5.26 17.66
C GLU A 148 6.49 -5.09 17.05
N ILE A 149 6.11 -5.94 16.10
CA ILE A 149 4.76 -5.92 15.51
C ILE A 149 3.70 -6.31 16.55
N ALA A 150 4.00 -7.27 17.43
CA ALA A 150 3.10 -7.66 18.52
C ALA A 150 2.85 -6.48 19.47
N GLU A 151 3.87 -5.69 19.77
CA GLU A 151 3.77 -4.45 20.53
C GLU A 151 2.95 -3.39 19.77
N ILE A 152 3.24 -3.15 18.48
CA ILE A 152 2.53 -2.17 17.63
C ILE A 152 1.04 -2.51 17.49
N MET A 153 0.72 -3.80 17.34
CA MET A 153 -0.64 -4.26 17.11
C MET A 153 -1.43 -4.55 18.39
N GLU A 154 -0.76 -4.51 19.55
CA GLU A 154 -1.33 -4.96 20.84
C GLU A 154 -1.89 -6.39 20.73
N GLN A 155 -1.07 -7.30 20.19
CA GLN A 155 -1.41 -8.71 19.93
C GLN A 155 -0.31 -9.64 20.45
N SER A 156 -0.58 -10.94 20.53
CA SER A 156 0.48 -11.91 20.80
C SER A 156 1.36 -12.15 19.55
N GLU A 157 2.63 -12.51 19.74
CA GLU A 157 3.51 -12.92 18.62
C GLU A 157 2.93 -14.09 17.81
N ALA A 158 2.16 -14.97 18.46
CA ALA A 158 1.47 -16.08 17.79
C ALA A 158 0.41 -15.56 16.81
N MET A 159 -0.39 -14.56 17.22
CA MET A 159 -1.37 -13.92 16.34
C MET A 159 -0.71 -13.15 15.21
N VAL A 160 0.41 -12.46 15.47
CA VAL A 160 1.20 -11.79 14.42
C VAL A 160 1.69 -12.79 13.37
N LYS A 161 2.27 -13.92 13.79
CA LYS A 161 2.71 -14.99 12.87
C LYS A 161 1.53 -15.57 12.07
N TYR A 162 0.38 -15.73 12.71
CA TYR A 162 -0.85 -16.16 12.04
C TYR A 162 -1.28 -15.16 10.97
N TYR A 163 -1.46 -13.88 11.31
CA TYR A 163 -1.88 -12.82 10.40
C TYR A 163 -0.92 -12.67 9.21
N LEU A 164 0.38 -12.71 9.47
CA LEU A 164 1.39 -12.67 8.41
C LEU A 164 1.22 -13.85 7.44
N ARG A 165 1.11 -15.07 7.96
CA ARG A 165 0.96 -16.28 7.15
C ARG A 165 -0.28 -16.22 6.26
N VAL A 166 -1.44 -15.92 6.85
CA VAL A 166 -2.71 -15.91 6.09
C VAL A 166 -2.80 -14.73 5.12
N GLY A 167 -2.30 -13.54 5.51
CA GLY A 167 -2.25 -12.37 4.64
C GLY A 167 -1.34 -12.59 3.44
N ARG A 168 -0.16 -13.17 3.67
CA ARG A 168 0.78 -13.53 2.60
C ARG A 168 0.20 -14.56 1.63
N SER A 169 -0.41 -15.63 2.15
CA SER A 169 -1.10 -16.64 1.32
C SER A 169 -2.17 -16.00 0.44
N LYS A 170 -3.05 -15.18 1.04
CA LYS A 170 -4.14 -14.52 0.30
C LYS A 170 -3.63 -13.59 -0.79
N MET A 171 -2.56 -12.82 -0.53
CA MET A 171 -1.95 -11.97 -1.55
C MET A 171 -1.36 -12.78 -2.71
N ILE A 172 -0.67 -13.89 -2.40
CA ILE A 172 -0.11 -14.80 -3.42
C ILE A 172 -1.23 -15.35 -4.31
N ASP A 173 -2.31 -15.84 -3.70
CA ASP A 173 -3.46 -16.41 -4.44
C ASP A 173 -4.12 -15.37 -5.35
N ILE A 174 -4.32 -14.14 -4.85
CA ILE A 174 -4.90 -13.05 -5.65
C ILE A 174 -3.99 -12.68 -6.83
N PHE A 175 -2.68 -12.57 -6.59
CA PHE A 175 -1.74 -12.23 -7.65
C PHE A 175 -1.59 -13.33 -8.69
N GLU A 176 -1.63 -14.60 -8.29
CA GLU A 176 -1.64 -15.72 -9.23
C GLU A 176 -2.88 -15.68 -10.13
N ALA A 177 -4.06 -15.40 -9.56
CA ALA A 177 -5.30 -15.36 -10.32
C ALA A 177 -5.38 -14.15 -11.27
N ARG A 178 -4.75 -13.01 -10.92
CA ARG A 178 -5.03 -11.72 -11.57
C ARG A 178 -3.84 -11.05 -12.25
N CYS A 179 -2.60 -11.32 -11.84
CA CYS A 179 -1.47 -10.54 -12.33
C CYS A 179 -0.98 -11.06 -13.68
N SER A 180 -1.09 -10.23 -14.73
CA SER A 180 -0.60 -10.55 -16.08
C SER A 180 0.91 -10.78 -16.15
N LEU A 181 1.67 -10.36 -15.13
CA LEU A 181 3.11 -10.64 -14.99
C LEU A 181 3.42 -12.04 -14.46
N ILE A 182 2.44 -12.74 -13.87
CA ILE A 182 2.59 -14.11 -13.35
C ILE A 182 1.83 -15.10 -14.21
N ASN A 183 0.58 -14.75 -14.54
CA ASN A 183 -0.35 -15.63 -15.23
C ASN A 183 -0.68 -15.00 -16.59
N LYS A 184 -0.45 -15.73 -17.68
CA LYS A 184 -0.77 -15.27 -19.05
C LYS A 184 -2.26 -15.02 -19.26
N GLN A 185 -3.11 -15.61 -18.42
CA GLN A 185 -4.56 -15.40 -18.35
C GLN A 185 -4.96 -14.44 -17.22
N GLY A 186 -4.02 -13.95 -16.41
CA GLY A 186 -4.27 -13.00 -15.34
C GLY A 186 -4.69 -11.64 -15.92
N MET A 187 -5.94 -11.25 -15.72
CA MET A 187 -6.49 -9.99 -16.24
C MET A 187 -6.79 -8.99 -15.12
N CYS A 188 -5.75 -8.38 -14.55
CA CYS A 188 -5.93 -7.08 -13.93
C CYS A 188 -5.88 -6.03 -15.05
N HIS A 189 -7.03 -5.48 -15.45
CA HIS A 189 -7.09 -4.46 -16.51
C HIS A 189 -6.32 -3.19 -16.13
N GLN A 190 -6.19 -2.86 -14.84
CA GLN A 190 -5.26 -1.82 -14.40
C GLN A 190 -3.79 -2.18 -14.76
N CYS A 191 -3.40 -3.43 -14.89
CA CYS A 191 -2.05 -3.81 -15.35
C CYS A 191 -1.91 -3.76 -16.88
N THR A 192 -2.97 -4.08 -17.63
CA THR A 192 -2.91 -4.18 -19.10
C THR A 192 -3.23 -2.86 -19.79
N GLU A 193 -4.23 -2.13 -19.30
CA GLU A 193 -4.64 -0.83 -19.82
C GLU A 193 -3.78 0.30 -19.30
N LEU A 194 -3.42 0.32 -18.00
CA LEU A 194 -2.46 1.33 -17.54
C LEU A 194 -1.11 1.13 -18.26
N ASN A 195 -0.68 -0.10 -18.53
CA ASN A 195 0.56 -0.33 -19.28
C ASN A 195 0.42 0.01 -20.78
N GLY A 196 -0.71 -0.33 -21.42
CA GLY A 196 -0.96 0.04 -22.82
C GLY A 196 -1.13 1.55 -23.04
N ILE A 197 -1.80 2.25 -22.11
CA ILE A 197 -2.08 3.69 -22.18
C ILE A 197 -0.88 4.50 -21.67
N PHE A 198 -0.26 4.10 -20.55
CA PHE A 198 0.83 4.81 -19.88
C PHE A 198 2.23 4.28 -20.21
N ASN A 199 2.36 3.28 -21.08
CA ASN A 199 3.67 2.80 -21.54
C ASN A 199 3.68 2.14 -22.94
N PRO A 200 3.19 2.80 -24.01
CA PRO A 200 3.04 2.19 -25.34
C PRO A 200 4.36 2.04 -26.14
N LYS A 201 5.53 2.43 -25.61
CA LYS A 201 6.81 2.47 -26.35
C LYS A 201 8.03 1.87 -25.62
N GLN A 202 7.92 1.41 -24.37
CA GLN A 202 9.05 0.75 -23.70
C GLN A 202 9.12 -0.74 -24.08
N ASP A 203 9.28 -1.07 -25.36
CA ASP A 203 9.29 -2.49 -25.78
C ASP A 203 10.48 -3.26 -25.21
N VAL A 204 11.68 -2.68 -25.17
CA VAL A 204 12.91 -3.46 -24.93
C VAL A 204 13.19 -3.75 -23.45
N GLN A 205 12.98 -2.78 -22.55
CA GLN A 205 13.29 -2.92 -21.13
C GLN A 205 12.15 -3.60 -20.35
N VAL A 206 10.90 -3.37 -20.78
CA VAL A 206 9.72 -4.10 -20.29
C VAL A 206 9.74 -5.55 -20.78
N GLU A 207 10.17 -5.83 -22.02
CA GLU A 207 10.45 -7.21 -22.41
C GLU A 207 11.52 -7.82 -21.52
N LEU A 208 12.64 -7.16 -21.23
CA LEU A 208 13.68 -7.75 -20.37
C LEU A 208 13.22 -8.05 -18.94
N VAL A 209 12.46 -7.15 -18.30
CA VAL A 209 11.93 -7.36 -16.93
C VAL A 209 10.77 -8.35 -16.93
N LYS A 210 9.86 -8.29 -17.93
CA LYS A 210 8.86 -9.35 -18.14
C LYS A 210 9.55 -10.67 -18.39
N ILE A 211 10.58 -10.74 -19.23
CA ILE A 211 11.34 -11.96 -19.54
C ILE A 211 12.02 -12.49 -18.29
N GLN A 212 12.59 -11.66 -17.41
CA GLN A 212 13.16 -12.13 -16.15
C GLN A 212 12.06 -12.65 -15.21
N MET A 213 11.03 -11.84 -14.91
CA MET A 213 9.93 -12.25 -14.02
C MET A 213 9.08 -13.40 -14.59
N VAL A 214 8.99 -13.56 -15.91
CA VAL A 214 8.27 -14.65 -16.61
C VAL A 214 9.15 -15.90 -16.76
N ARG A 215 10.47 -15.77 -17.01
CA ARG A 215 11.41 -16.91 -16.94
C ARG A 215 11.44 -17.45 -15.52
N ASP A 216 11.46 -16.55 -14.55
CA ASP A 216 11.36 -16.85 -13.14
C ASP A 216 9.98 -17.43 -12.84
N ALA A 217 8.86 -16.85 -13.29
CA ALA A 217 7.53 -17.44 -13.03
C ALA A 217 7.31 -18.84 -13.67
N ALA A 218 8.02 -19.18 -14.74
CA ALA A 218 7.98 -20.50 -15.34
C ALA A 218 8.83 -21.55 -14.59
N THR A 219 9.73 -21.12 -13.69
CA THR A 219 10.69 -21.99 -12.97
C THR A 219 10.74 -21.78 -11.46
N GLU A 220 10.10 -20.75 -10.93
CA GLU A 220 10.18 -20.28 -9.54
C GLU A 220 8.83 -20.38 -8.81
N ASP A 221 8.93 -20.71 -7.52
CA ASP A 221 7.84 -20.76 -6.57
C ASP A 221 7.12 -19.39 -6.50
N LYS A 222 5.78 -19.40 -6.50
CA LYS A 222 4.91 -18.22 -6.36
C LYS A 222 5.31 -17.34 -5.17
N ALA A 223 5.80 -17.97 -4.10
CA ALA A 223 6.34 -17.27 -2.94
C ALA A 223 7.50 -16.33 -3.30
N ARG A 224 8.41 -16.75 -4.19
CA ARG A 224 9.56 -15.95 -4.64
C ARG A 224 9.13 -14.77 -5.51
N LEU A 225 8.14 -14.95 -6.38
CA LEU A 225 7.56 -13.84 -7.15
C LEU A 225 6.90 -12.80 -6.26
N PHE A 226 6.30 -13.23 -5.14
CA PHE A 226 5.78 -12.32 -4.14
C PHE A 226 6.91 -11.58 -3.40
N ASP A 227 8.02 -12.24 -3.07
CA ASP A 227 9.20 -11.60 -2.48
C ASP A 227 9.81 -10.53 -3.37
N LEU A 228 9.87 -10.76 -4.70
CA LEU A 228 10.34 -9.74 -5.65
C LEU A 228 9.47 -8.48 -5.64
N ARG A 229 8.16 -8.62 -5.45
CA ARG A 229 7.25 -7.46 -5.30
C ARG A 229 7.56 -6.70 -4.01
N LEU A 230 7.74 -7.43 -2.91
CA LEU A 230 8.07 -6.83 -1.61
C LEU A 230 9.38 -6.03 -1.67
N LYS A 231 10.41 -6.54 -2.38
CA LYS A 231 11.65 -5.79 -2.61
C LYS A 231 11.41 -4.46 -3.33
N ILE A 232 10.59 -4.46 -4.37
CA ILE A 232 10.20 -3.24 -5.07
C ILE A 232 9.51 -2.25 -4.11
N LEU A 233 8.63 -2.73 -3.22
CA LEU A 233 7.98 -1.88 -2.24
C LEU A 233 8.94 -1.30 -1.19
N GLN A 234 9.95 -2.07 -0.77
CA GLN A 234 10.98 -1.63 0.18
C GLN A 234 11.86 -0.53 -0.41
N GLU A 235 12.09 -0.54 -1.72
CA GLU A 235 12.96 0.41 -2.43
C GLU A 235 12.22 1.68 -2.90
N LEU A 236 10.88 1.66 -2.95
CA LEU A 236 10.07 2.76 -3.48
C LEU A 236 9.31 3.51 -2.38
N ASP A 237 9.63 4.79 -2.21
CA ASP A 237 8.76 5.74 -1.52
C ASP A 237 7.63 6.17 -2.47
N PRO A 238 6.35 5.91 -2.14
CA PRO A 238 5.22 6.29 -2.99
C PRO A 238 5.06 7.81 -3.18
N PHE A 239 5.68 8.64 -2.34
CA PHE A 239 5.65 10.10 -2.49
C PHE A 239 6.76 10.66 -3.38
N GLU A 240 7.86 9.92 -3.53
CA GLU A 240 9.07 10.38 -4.23
C GLU A 240 9.35 9.60 -5.53
N SER A 241 8.56 8.56 -5.84
CA SER A 241 8.75 7.77 -7.05
C SER A 241 8.52 8.57 -8.34
N GLY A 242 9.08 8.08 -9.44
CA GLY A 242 8.86 8.65 -10.78
C GLY A 242 7.40 8.64 -11.23
N ALA A 243 6.52 7.91 -10.53
CA ALA A 243 5.07 7.90 -10.79
C ALA A 243 4.23 8.46 -9.64
N ALA A 244 4.82 9.15 -8.65
CA ALA A 244 4.12 9.51 -7.43
C ALA A 244 2.79 10.22 -7.71
N GLU A 245 2.79 11.28 -8.52
CA GLU A 245 1.56 12.02 -8.87
C GLU A 245 0.51 11.12 -9.53
N LEU A 246 0.91 10.28 -10.47
CA LEU A 246 -0.01 9.38 -11.16
C LEU A 246 -0.58 8.32 -10.21
N GLN A 247 0.25 7.72 -9.35
CA GLN A 247 -0.17 6.73 -8.36
C GLN A 247 -1.15 7.32 -7.36
N LEU A 248 -0.85 8.52 -6.84
CA LEU A 248 -1.70 9.21 -5.87
C LEU A 248 -3.05 9.59 -6.49
N HIS A 249 -3.06 10.03 -7.76
CA HIS A 249 -4.29 10.25 -8.52
C HIS A 249 -5.17 8.99 -8.59
N HIS A 250 -4.57 7.82 -8.87
CA HIS A 250 -5.31 6.55 -8.92
C HIS A 250 -5.80 6.09 -7.54
N LEU A 251 -5.00 6.26 -6.49
CA LEU A 251 -5.41 5.92 -5.12
C LEU A 251 -6.60 6.78 -4.68
N GLU A 252 -6.55 8.08 -5.00
CA GLU A 252 -7.64 9.00 -4.69
C GLU A 252 -8.91 8.64 -5.47
N TYR A 253 -8.81 8.31 -6.76
CA TYR A 253 -9.95 7.84 -7.53
C TYR A 253 -10.59 6.58 -6.93
N ASN A 254 -9.77 5.57 -6.60
CA ASN A 254 -10.24 4.35 -5.95
C ASN A 254 -10.95 4.65 -4.61
N ARG A 255 -10.41 5.59 -3.83
CA ARG A 255 -11.01 6.01 -2.56
C ARG A 255 -12.38 6.66 -2.77
N GLN A 256 -12.54 7.51 -3.78
CA GLN A 256 -13.81 8.15 -4.10
C GLN A 256 -14.86 7.13 -4.58
N VAL A 257 -14.44 6.16 -5.40
CA VAL A 257 -15.31 5.04 -5.81
C VAL A 257 -15.80 4.29 -4.57
N MET A 258 -14.89 3.96 -3.66
CA MET A 258 -15.25 3.21 -2.46
C MET A 258 -16.11 4.00 -1.47
N ALA A 259 -15.91 5.31 -1.36
CA ALA A 259 -16.78 6.16 -0.55
C ALA A 259 -18.23 6.08 -1.07
N ARG A 260 -18.44 6.28 -2.38
CA ARG A 260 -19.77 6.16 -3.01
C ARG A 260 -20.38 4.78 -2.83
N TYR A 261 -19.60 3.73 -3.12
CA TYR A 261 -20.06 2.34 -2.96
C TYR A 261 -20.53 2.03 -1.53
N LEU A 262 -19.79 2.48 -0.52
CA LEU A 262 -20.13 2.25 0.88
C LEU A 262 -21.35 3.09 1.31
N ASP A 263 -21.51 4.30 0.80
CA ASP A 263 -22.69 5.13 1.07
C ASP A 263 -23.95 4.53 0.45
N GLU A 264 -23.88 4.05 -0.79
CA GLU A 264 -24.97 3.37 -1.49
C GLU A 264 -25.40 2.09 -0.75
N ALA A 265 -24.46 1.24 -0.36
CA ALA A 265 -24.74 0.01 0.38
C ALA A 265 -25.47 0.24 1.71
N LEU A 266 -25.31 1.42 2.33
CA LEU A 266 -26.02 1.79 3.56
C LEU A 266 -27.43 2.27 3.31
N SER A 267 -27.65 2.95 2.17
CA SER A 267 -28.98 3.39 1.77
C SER A 267 -29.92 2.23 1.39
N GLU A 268 -29.34 1.08 1.02
CA GLU A 268 -30.07 -0.15 0.67
C GLU A 268 -30.31 -1.08 1.85
N THR A 269 -29.82 -0.76 3.05
CA THR A 269 -30.08 -1.57 4.26
C THR A 269 -31.39 -1.10 4.92
N PRO A 270 -32.46 -1.92 4.94
CA PRO A 270 -33.78 -1.52 5.43
C PRO A 270 -33.84 -1.26 6.95
#